data_AF-A0A925IGQ7-F1
#
_entry.id   AF-A0A925IGQ7-F1
#
_cell.length_a   1.000
_cell.length_b   1.000
_cell.length_c   1.000
_cell.angle_alpha   90.00
_cell.angle_beta   90.00
_cell.angle_gamma   90.00
#
_symmetry.space_group_name_H-M   'P 1'
#
loop_
_entity.id
_entity.type
_entity.pdbx_description
1 polymer ?
#
loop_
_entity_poly.entity_id
_entity_poly.type
_entity_poly.pdbx_seq_one_letter_code
_entity_poly.pdbx_strand_id
1 'polypeptide(L)'
;MTKLNLDPDRYFDPDPAQKSIAGQLYKSVAKLPLICPHGHVDPRLFADPAATFGSPADLLIIPDHYVFRMLYSQGILLESLGIPRLDGGKVETDHRKIWQLFADHFYLFRGTPTGMWLNHELSAVFGVTEKLTSENAQEIYDHIDAKLKLREFKPRALFEQFSIEVLATTDAATDTLEHHKAIHDSGWNGRIIPTFRPDGVINMDTP
;
A
#
# COMPACT_ATOMS: atom_id res chain seq x y z
N MET A 1 10.43 19.81 14.62
CA MET A 1 9.72 19.12 13.52
C MET A 1 8.21 19.19 13.73
N THR A 2 7.41 19.09 12.67
CA THR A 2 5.94 19.20 12.76
C THR A 2 5.32 17.84 13.05
N LYS A 3 4.55 17.73 14.14
CA LYS A 3 3.86 16.49 14.51
C LYS A 3 2.86 16.05 13.42
N LEU A 4 2.88 14.77 13.08
CA LEU A 4 1.81 14.14 12.30
C LEU A 4 0.63 13.87 13.24
N ASN A 5 -0.43 14.65 13.09
CA ASN A 5 -1.65 14.50 13.86
C ASN A 5 -2.79 14.07 12.93
N LEU A 6 -3.29 12.85 13.11
CA LEU A 6 -4.50 12.37 12.47
C LEU A 6 -5.67 12.57 13.42
N ASP A 7 -6.50 13.56 13.11
CA ASP A 7 -7.73 13.79 13.87
C ASP A 7 -8.58 12.50 13.87
N PRO A 8 -9.04 12.00 15.04
CA PRO A 8 -9.93 10.85 15.10
C PRO A 8 -11.25 11.08 14.36
N ASP A 9 -11.70 12.33 14.23
CA ASP A 9 -12.92 12.76 13.55
C ASP A 9 -12.67 13.27 12.11
N ARG A 10 -11.49 12.98 11.54
CA ARG A 10 -11.15 13.35 10.16
C ARG A 10 -12.22 12.83 9.18
N TYR A 11 -12.48 13.62 8.14
CA TYR A 11 -13.45 13.38 7.06
C TYR A 11 -14.92 13.55 7.44
N PHE A 12 -15.27 13.74 8.71
CA PHE A 12 -16.62 14.13 9.08
C PHE A 12 -16.87 15.62 8.80
N ASP A 13 -18.15 15.93 8.57
CA ASP A 13 -18.60 17.31 8.38
C ASP A 13 -18.22 18.19 9.59
N PRO A 14 -17.82 19.46 9.40
CA PRO A 14 -17.52 20.35 10.51
C PRO A 14 -18.75 20.74 11.35
N ASP A 15 -19.98 20.60 10.82
CA ASP A 15 -21.21 20.84 11.57
C ASP A 15 -21.31 19.91 12.81
N PRO A 16 -21.49 20.45 14.03
CA PRO A 16 -21.47 19.64 15.24
C PRO A 16 -22.53 18.53 15.29
N ALA A 17 -23.72 18.78 14.72
CA ALA A 17 -24.81 17.80 14.75
C ALA A 17 -24.51 16.64 13.79
N GLN A 18 -24.07 16.96 12.57
CA GLN A 18 -23.66 15.96 11.58
C GLN A 18 -22.45 15.15 12.06
N LYS A 19 -21.42 15.81 12.62
CA LYS A 19 -20.22 15.14 13.16
C LYS A 19 -20.57 14.14 14.26
N SER A 20 -21.46 14.52 15.18
CA SER A 20 -21.90 13.64 16.27
C SER A 20 -22.56 12.36 15.73
N ILE A 21 -23.47 12.49 14.77
CA ILE A 21 -24.15 11.35 14.13
C ILE A 21 -23.13 10.49 13.38
N ALA A 22 -22.27 11.10 12.57
CA ALA A 22 -21.23 10.39 11.82
C ALA A 22 -20.29 9.60 12.75
N GLY A 23 -19.87 10.21 13.87
CA GLY A 23 -19.03 9.55 14.87
C GLY A 23 -19.71 8.35 15.55
N GLN A 24 -21.02 8.42 15.82
CA GLN A 24 -21.78 7.28 16.36
C GLN A 24 -21.88 6.13 15.35
N LEU A 25 -22.24 6.45 14.10
CA LEU A 25 -22.33 5.46 13.02
C LEU A 25 -20.97 4.81 12.77
N TYR A 26 -19.91 5.61 12.64
CA TYR A 26 -18.56 5.10 12.43
C TYR A 26 -18.11 4.18 13.55
N LYS A 27 -18.30 4.55 14.83
CA LYS A 27 -17.94 3.69 15.97
C LYS A 27 -18.62 2.31 15.93
N SER A 28 -19.82 2.21 15.35
CA SER A 28 -20.53 0.93 15.21
C SER A 28 -19.94 0.00 14.15
N VAL A 29 -19.18 0.54 13.18
CA VAL A 29 -18.65 -0.22 12.04
C VAL A 29 -17.12 -0.24 11.94
N ALA A 30 -16.41 0.67 12.62
CA ALA A 30 -14.97 0.90 12.46
C ALA A 30 -14.08 -0.30 12.79
N LYS A 31 -14.59 -1.27 13.56
CA LYS A 31 -13.87 -2.49 13.97
C LYS A 31 -14.40 -3.75 13.29
N LEU A 32 -15.30 -3.61 12.32
CA LEU A 32 -15.77 -4.76 11.55
C LEU A 32 -14.62 -5.31 10.69
N PRO A 33 -14.56 -6.64 10.47
CA PRO A 33 -13.58 -7.23 9.58
C PRO A 33 -13.65 -6.65 8.16
N LEU A 34 -12.49 -6.57 7.51
CA LEU A 34 -12.40 -6.09 6.13
C LEU A 34 -12.80 -7.18 5.15
N ILE A 35 -13.78 -6.87 4.32
CA ILE A 35 -14.12 -7.64 3.13
C ILE A 35 -13.51 -6.88 1.95
N CYS A 36 -12.47 -7.46 1.33
CA CYS A 36 -11.78 -6.91 0.17
C CYS A 36 -12.16 -7.74 -1.06
N PRO A 37 -13.36 -7.54 -1.65
CA PRO A 37 -13.94 -8.45 -2.64
C PRO A 37 -13.31 -8.33 -4.03
N HIS A 38 -12.41 -7.37 -4.24
CA HIS A 38 -11.64 -7.21 -5.47
C HIS A 38 -10.35 -6.43 -5.17
N GLY A 39 -9.24 -6.86 -5.77
CA GLY A 39 -7.94 -6.23 -5.62
C GLY A 39 -6.86 -6.89 -6.46
N HIS A 40 -5.66 -6.32 -6.42
CA HIS A 40 -4.50 -6.75 -7.22
C HIS A 40 -3.28 -7.09 -6.35
N VAL A 41 -3.50 -7.46 -5.09
CA VAL A 41 -2.41 -7.92 -4.22
C VAL A 41 -1.88 -9.24 -4.75
N ASP A 42 -0.56 -9.36 -4.86
CA ASP A 42 0.09 -10.57 -5.36
C ASP A 42 -0.08 -11.73 -4.35
N PRO A 43 -0.72 -12.87 -4.74
CA PRO A 43 -0.94 -14.00 -3.84
C PRO A 43 0.37 -14.64 -3.35
N ARG A 44 1.51 -14.45 -4.06
CA ARG A 44 2.82 -14.96 -3.63
C ARG A 44 3.23 -14.49 -2.24
N LEU A 45 2.85 -13.26 -1.87
CA LEU A 45 3.13 -12.69 -0.55
C LEU A 45 2.54 -13.54 0.58
N PHE A 46 1.45 -14.26 0.32
CA PHE A 46 0.79 -15.11 1.31
C PHE A 46 1.14 -16.59 1.14
N ALA A 47 1.60 -17.02 -0.04
CA ALA A 47 2.00 -18.40 -0.27
C ALA A 47 3.25 -18.80 0.52
N ASP A 48 4.24 -17.91 0.60
CA ASP A 48 5.47 -18.12 1.38
C ASP A 48 5.36 -17.46 2.78
N PRO A 49 5.38 -18.23 3.89
CA PRO A 49 5.40 -17.67 5.24
C PRO A 49 6.63 -16.78 5.53
N ALA A 50 7.72 -16.92 4.77
CA ALA A 50 8.94 -16.13 4.90
C ALA A 50 8.95 -14.86 4.04
N ALA A 51 7.92 -14.64 3.20
CA ALA A 51 7.82 -13.48 2.32
C ALA A 51 7.98 -12.16 3.09
N THR A 52 8.59 -11.18 2.43
CA THR A 52 8.81 -9.83 2.95
C THR A 52 8.39 -8.79 1.91
N PHE A 53 8.17 -7.56 2.37
CA PHE A 53 7.80 -6.44 1.49
C PHE A 53 8.99 -5.72 0.85
N GLY A 54 10.22 -6.18 1.08
CA GLY A 54 11.43 -5.47 0.66
C GLY A 54 11.68 -4.21 1.51
N SER A 55 12.10 -3.13 0.86
CA SER A 55 12.36 -1.83 1.49
C SER A 55 11.13 -0.91 1.48
N PRO A 56 11.18 0.24 2.17
CA PRO A 56 10.12 1.26 2.08
C PRO A 56 9.78 1.69 0.64
N ALA A 57 10.78 1.75 -0.25
CA ALA A 57 10.56 2.11 -1.66
C ALA A 57 9.86 0.98 -2.44
N ASP A 58 10.23 -0.28 -2.18
CA ASP A 58 9.59 -1.47 -2.78
C ASP A 58 8.11 -1.57 -2.40
N LEU A 59 7.76 -1.13 -1.20
CA LEU A 59 6.40 -1.21 -0.69
C LEU A 59 5.54 -0.01 -1.09
N LEU A 60 6.03 1.22 -0.93
CA LEU A 60 5.19 2.43 -0.95
C LEU A 60 5.35 3.28 -2.22
N ILE A 61 6.41 3.11 -3.00
CA ILE A 61 6.73 4.02 -4.12
C ILE A 61 6.69 3.28 -5.45
N ILE A 62 7.53 2.26 -5.61
CA ILE A 62 7.73 1.56 -6.88
C ILE A 62 6.43 0.92 -7.41
N PRO A 63 5.58 0.25 -6.59
CA PRO A 63 4.38 -0.38 -7.10
C PRO A 63 3.18 0.58 -7.23
N ASP A 64 3.21 1.75 -6.60
CA ASP A 64 2.04 2.63 -6.52
C ASP A 64 2.03 3.70 -7.62
N HIS A 65 1.20 3.45 -8.63
CA HIS A 65 1.01 4.36 -9.74
C HIS A 65 0.33 5.68 -9.39
N TYR A 66 -0.37 5.80 -8.26
CA TYR A 66 -0.83 7.11 -7.80
C TYR A 66 0.34 7.98 -7.34
N VAL A 67 1.32 7.39 -6.67
CA VAL A 67 2.52 8.07 -6.18
C VAL A 67 3.38 8.53 -7.36
N PHE A 68 3.86 7.60 -8.19
CA PHE A 68 4.77 7.98 -9.27
C PHE A 68 4.09 8.81 -10.36
N ARG A 69 2.77 8.70 -10.59
CA ARG A 69 2.04 9.58 -11.52
C ARG A 69 2.04 11.03 -11.05
N MET A 70 1.89 11.28 -9.75
CA MET A 70 1.96 12.64 -9.22
C MET A 70 3.34 13.25 -9.46
N LEU A 71 4.41 12.52 -9.14
CA LEU A 71 5.79 12.98 -9.34
C LEU A 71 6.11 13.17 -10.82
N TYR A 72 5.71 12.22 -11.67
CA TYR A 72 5.90 12.30 -13.12
C TYR A 72 5.19 13.52 -13.73
N SER A 73 4.00 13.87 -13.23
CA SER A 73 3.28 15.07 -13.67
C SER A 73 4.03 16.37 -13.39
N GLN A 74 5.01 16.37 -12.48
CA GLN A 74 5.86 17.51 -12.14
C GLN A 74 7.25 17.45 -12.81
N GLY A 75 7.46 16.53 -13.75
CA GLY A 75 8.70 16.40 -14.52
C GLY A 75 9.75 15.45 -13.93
N ILE A 76 9.39 14.67 -12.91
CA ILE A 76 10.29 13.64 -12.34
C ILE A 76 10.21 12.38 -13.21
N LEU A 77 11.35 11.87 -13.67
CA LEU A 77 11.40 10.69 -14.53
C LEU A 77 11.04 9.42 -13.76
N LEU A 78 10.35 8.48 -14.42
CA LEU A 78 9.96 7.19 -13.84
C LEU A 78 11.18 6.35 -13.45
N GLU A 79 12.23 6.38 -14.27
CA GLU A 79 13.50 5.70 -14.00
C GLU A 79 14.20 6.24 -12.74
N SER A 80 13.99 7.51 -12.37
CA SER A 80 14.53 8.08 -11.12
C SER A 80 13.79 7.56 -9.88
N LEU A 81 12.61 6.97 -10.06
CA LEU A 81 11.79 6.36 -9.01
C LEU A 81 11.92 4.82 -8.98
N GLY A 82 12.86 4.25 -9.73
CA GLY A 82 13.06 2.80 -9.81
C GLY A 82 12.00 2.05 -10.62
N ILE A 83 11.14 2.76 -11.37
CA ILE A 83 10.09 2.12 -12.16
C ILE A 83 10.70 1.46 -13.40
N PRO A 84 10.49 0.14 -13.62
CA PRO A 84 11.05 -0.56 -14.77
C PRO A 84 10.65 0.06 -16.11
N ARG A 85 11.62 0.17 -17.01
CA ARG A 85 11.41 0.66 -18.37
C ARG A 85 11.08 -0.51 -19.31
N LEU A 86 10.19 -0.26 -20.27
CA LEU A 86 9.84 -1.25 -21.30
C LEU A 86 11.02 -1.63 -22.19
N ASP A 87 11.97 -0.71 -22.40
CA ASP A 87 13.18 -0.92 -23.20
C ASP A 87 14.32 -1.63 -22.43
N GLY A 88 14.10 -1.98 -21.16
CA GLY A 88 15.13 -2.59 -20.30
C GLY A 88 16.28 -1.63 -19.93
N GLY A 89 16.10 -0.32 -20.15
CA GLY A 89 17.08 0.70 -19.78
C GLY A 89 17.35 0.76 -18.27
N LYS A 90 18.43 1.45 -17.90
CA LYS A 90 18.81 1.62 -16.49
C LYS A 90 17.76 2.44 -15.73
N VAL A 91 17.56 2.06 -14.48
CA VAL A 91 16.73 2.77 -13.49
C VAL A 91 17.56 3.01 -12.24
N GLU A 92 17.14 3.95 -11.39
CA GLU A 92 17.71 4.11 -10.06
C GLU A 92 17.45 2.84 -9.24
N THR A 93 18.49 2.33 -8.61
CA THR A 93 18.47 1.11 -7.78
C THR A 93 18.79 1.40 -6.32
N ASP A 94 19.18 2.63 -6.00
CA ASP A 94 19.35 3.10 -4.64
C ASP A 94 18.00 3.50 -4.04
N HIS A 95 17.43 2.60 -3.24
CA HIS A 95 16.10 2.79 -2.64
C HIS A 95 16.06 3.99 -1.68
N ARG A 96 17.20 4.40 -1.11
CA ARG A 96 17.25 5.60 -0.27
C ARG A 96 17.18 6.88 -1.10
N LYS A 97 17.75 6.90 -2.31
CA LYS A 97 17.58 8.02 -3.24
C LYS A 97 16.16 8.11 -3.76
N ILE A 98 15.53 6.97 -4.09
CA ILE A 98 14.12 6.91 -4.49
C ILE A 98 13.24 7.49 -3.38
N TRP A 99 13.47 7.05 -2.14
CA TRP A 99 12.75 7.56 -0.98
C TRP A 99 12.98 9.05 -0.73
N GLN A 100 14.24 9.52 -0.82
CA GLN A 100 14.57 10.93 -0.66
C GLN A 100 13.83 11.79 -1.70
N LEU A 101 13.87 11.38 -2.97
CA LEU A 101 13.19 12.07 -4.06
C LEU A 101 11.68 12.17 -3.83
N PHE A 102 11.07 11.10 -3.31
CA PHE A 102 9.67 11.10 -2.89
C PHE A 102 9.41 12.06 -1.73
N ALA A 103 10.22 12.03 -0.68
CA ALA A 103 10.07 12.88 0.49
C ALA A 103 10.24 14.38 0.15
N ASP A 104 11.20 14.72 -0.72
CA ASP A 104 11.42 16.08 -1.22
C ASP A 104 10.16 16.65 -1.89
N HIS A 105 9.35 15.78 -2.50
CA HIS A 105 8.13 16.13 -3.24
C HIS A 105 6.84 15.73 -2.53
N PHE A 106 6.90 15.30 -1.26
CA PHE A 106 5.71 14.82 -0.55
C PHE A 106 4.63 15.91 -0.39
N TYR A 107 5.02 17.19 -0.47
CA TYR A 107 4.09 18.32 -0.44
C TYR A 107 3.10 18.33 -1.62
N LEU A 108 3.39 17.66 -2.74
CA LEU A 108 2.50 17.57 -3.90
C LEU A 108 1.21 16.82 -3.58
N PHE A 109 1.22 15.95 -2.58
CA PHE A 109 0.06 15.15 -2.19
C PHE A 109 -0.92 15.88 -1.27
N ARG A 110 -0.67 17.17 -0.94
CA ARG A 110 -1.57 17.98 -0.13
C ARG A 110 -2.94 18.11 -0.80
N GLY A 111 -3.99 17.75 -0.08
CA GLY A 111 -5.37 17.78 -0.58
C GLY A 111 -5.75 16.59 -1.47
N THR A 112 -4.87 15.59 -1.62
CA THR A 112 -5.15 14.38 -2.42
C THR A 112 -5.51 13.19 -1.52
N PRO A 113 -6.32 12.23 -2.02
CA PRO A 113 -6.56 10.96 -1.32
C PRO A 113 -5.27 10.18 -1.04
N THR A 114 -4.32 10.17 -1.97
CA THR A 114 -3.01 9.53 -1.78
C THR A 114 -2.25 10.10 -0.59
N GLY A 115 -2.26 11.43 -0.41
CA GLY A 115 -1.70 12.07 0.77
C GLY A 115 -2.40 11.66 2.06
N MET A 116 -3.72 11.46 2.04
CA MET A 116 -4.48 10.97 3.19
C MET A 116 -4.12 9.51 3.54
N TRP A 117 -4.01 8.63 2.54
CA TRP A 117 -3.64 7.22 2.72
C TRP A 117 -2.22 7.08 3.25
N LEU A 118 -1.24 7.76 2.63
CA LEU A 118 0.16 7.73 3.08
C LEU A 118 0.32 8.24 4.51
N ASN A 119 -0.37 9.33 4.88
CA ASN A 119 -0.33 9.80 6.27
C ASN A 119 -0.98 8.79 7.25
N HIS A 120 -2.03 8.10 6.82
CA HIS A 120 -2.64 7.03 7.62
C HIS A 120 -1.70 5.84 7.79
N GLU A 121 -1.06 5.37 6.72
CA GLU A 121 -0.08 4.28 6.76
C GLU A 121 1.11 4.63 7.65
N LEU A 122 1.74 5.79 7.42
CA LEU A 122 2.87 6.27 8.22
C LEU A 122 2.51 6.30 9.71
N SER A 123 1.35 6.88 10.07
CA SER A 123 0.97 7.03 11.47
C SER A 123 0.42 5.76 12.09
N ALA A 124 -0.62 5.17 11.51
CA ALA A 124 -1.40 4.09 12.12
C ALA A 124 -0.75 2.71 11.95
N VAL A 125 -0.05 2.48 10.83
CA VAL A 125 0.60 1.19 10.54
C VAL A 125 2.04 1.21 11.01
N PHE A 126 2.82 2.22 10.62
CA PHE A 126 4.23 2.28 10.97
C PHE A 126 4.53 2.99 12.30
N GLY A 127 3.61 3.79 12.84
CA GLY A 127 3.84 4.50 14.10
C GLY A 127 4.71 5.75 13.98
N VAL A 128 4.81 6.33 12.78
CA VAL A 128 5.53 7.59 12.53
C VAL A 128 4.76 8.75 13.16
N THR A 129 5.44 9.54 13.98
CA THR A 129 4.84 10.65 14.73
C THR A 129 5.09 12.03 14.12
N GLU A 130 5.92 12.11 13.10
CA GLU A 130 6.29 13.35 12.43
C GLU A 130 5.81 13.39 10.98
N LYS A 131 5.51 14.57 10.48
CA LYS A 131 5.19 14.73 9.05
C LYS A 131 6.44 14.47 8.23
N LEU A 132 6.31 13.69 7.16
CA LEU A 132 7.39 13.46 6.21
C LEU A 132 7.78 14.78 5.52
N THR A 133 9.07 15.10 5.58
CA THR A 133 9.72 16.22 4.88
C THR A 133 11.04 15.73 4.28
N SER A 134 11.68 16.58 3.47
CA SER A 134 13.01 16.31 2.92
C SER A 134 14.03 16.02 4.03
N GLU A 135 13.97 16.77 5.13
CA GLU A 135 14.96 16.76 6.20
C GLU A 135 14.91 15.50 7.08
N ASN A 136 13.71 14.91 7.27
CA ASN A 136 13.53 13.70 8.08
C ASN A 136 13.32 12.43 7.25
N ALA A 137 13.49 12.52 5.92
CA ALA A 137 13.25 11.42 5.00
C ALA A 137 14.00 10.14 5.40
N GLN A 138 15.31 10.25 5.67
CA GLN A 138 16.14 9.09 5.99
C GLN A 138 15.81 8.49 7.37
N GLU A 139 15.45 9.31 8.35
CA GLU A 139 15.01 8.83 9.66
C GLU A 139 13.71 8.03 9.56
N ILE A 140 12.73 8.54 8.80
CA ILE A 140 11.47 7.83 8.55
C ILE A 140 11.71 6.56 7.73
N TYR A 141 12.61 6.59 6.75
CA TYR A 141 13.02 5.39 6.01
C TYR A 141 13.54 4.30 6.96
N ASP A 142 14.46 4.65 7.85
CA ASP A 142 15.08 3.73 8.81
C ASP A 142 14.04 3.14 9.76
N HIS A 143 13.09 3.97 10.21
CA HIS A 143 11.98 3.54 11.05
C HIS A 143 11.08 2.52 10.35
N ILE A 144 10.67 2.78 9.10
CA ILE A 144 9.84 1.85 8.32
C ILE A 144 10.62 0.56 8.00
N ASP A 145 11.87 0.67 7.56
CA ASP A 145 12.72 -0.47 7.25
C ASP A 145 12.95 -1.38 8.47
N ALA A 146 13.14 -0.78 9.65
CA ALA A 146 13.22 -1.53 10.91
C ALA A 146 11.91 -2.27 11.22
N LYS A 147 10.75 -1.62 11.01
CA LYS A 147 9.43 -2.25 11.19
C LYS A 147 9.22 -3.43 10.23
N LEU A 148 9.53 -3.27 8.94
CA LEU A 148 9.36 -4.30 7.91
C LEU A 148 10.17 -5.59 8.18
N LYS A 149 11.22 -5.50 8.99
CA LYS A 149 12.03 -6.66 9.41
C LYS A 149 11.39 -7.46 10.54
N LEU A 150 10.44 -6.89 11.27
CA LEU A 150 9.78 -7.55 12.40
C LEU A 150 8.80 -8.63 11.92
N ARG A 151 8.56 -9.62 12.78
CA ARG A 151 7.64 -10.73 12.47
C ARG A 151 6.20 -10.24 12.29
N GLU A 152 5.80 -9.24 13.06
CA GLU A 152 4.48 -8.64 13.00
C GLU A 152 4.20 -7.88 11.69
N PHE A 153 5.24 -7.59 10.88
CA PHE A 153 5.12 -6.97 9.55
C PHE A 153 5.25 -7.97 8.40
N LYS A 154 5.19 -9.29 8.67
CA LYS A 154 5.08 -10.28 7.59
C LYS A 154 3.69 -10.23 6.95
N PRO A 155 3.53 -10.56 5.65
CA PRO A 155 2.24 -10.41 4.96
C PRO A 155 1.07 -11.10 5.67
N ARG A 156 1.25 -12.35 6.13
CA ARG A 156 0.22 -13.08 6.90
C ARG A 156 -0.11 -12.42 8.24
N ALA A 157 0.90 -11.85 8.92
CA ALA A 157 0.69 -11.15 10.20
C ALA A 157 -0.07 -9.83 10.01
N LEU A 158 0.24 -9.07 8.96
CA LEU A 158 -0.51 -7.85 8.63
C LEU A 158 -1.95 -8.17 8.20
N PHE A 159 -2.16 -9.24 7.45
CA PHE A 159 -3.51 -9.70 7.10
C PHE A 159 -4.38 -9.91 8.36
N GLU A 160 -3.82 -10.55 9.39
CA GLU A 160 -4.50 -10.79 10.67
C GLU A 160 -4.69 -9.48 11.46
N GLN A 161 -3.67 -8.62 11.54
CA GLN A 161 -3.76 -7.34 12.26
C GLN A 161 -4.79 -6.40 11.66
N PHE A 162 -4.89 -6.37 10.33
CA PHE A 162 -5.90 -5.59 9.61
C PHE A 162 -7.29 -6.22 9.70
N SER A 163 -7.44 -7.37 10.37
CA SER A 163 -8.71 -8.07 10.53
C SER A 163 -9.39 -8.33 9.19
N ILE A 164 -8.61 -8.76 8.19
CA ILE A 164 -9.14 -9.08 6.87
C ILE A 164 -9.87 -10.42 6.95
N GLU A 165 -11.16 -10.42 6.63
CA GLU A 165 -11.97 -11.65 6.58
C GLU A 165 -11.82 -12.36 5.24
N VAL A 166 -11.72 -11.60 4.14
CA VAL A 166 -11.50 -12.12 2.80
C VAL A 166 -10.76 -11.10 1.94
N LEU A 167 -9.80 -11.58 1.16
CA LEU A 167 -9.10 -10.81 0.15
C LEU A 167 -9.20 -11.54 -1.19
N ALA A 168 -9.76 -10.86 -2.19
CA ALA A 168 -9.83 -11.34 -3.54
C ALA A 168 -8.70 -10.75 -4.39
N THR A 169 -7.94 -11.62 -5.05
CA THR A 169 -6.97 -11.24 -6.08
C THR A 169 -7.65 -11.19 -7.44
N THR A 170 -6.94 -10.68 -8.46
CA THR A 170 -7.43 -10.65 -9.84
C THR A 170 -6.47 -11.42 -10.71
N ASP A 171 -6.97 -12.48 -11.32
CA ASP A 171 -6.17 -13.55 -11.91
C ASP A 171 -6.55 -13.71 -13.38
N ALA A 172 -5.55 -13.82 -14.25
CA ALA A 172 -5.77 -14.00 -15.67
C ALA A 172 -6.37 -15.37 -15.96
N ALA A 173 -7.07 -15.49 -17.09
CA ALA A 173 -7.66 -16.77 -17.52
C ALA A 173 -6.61 -17.89 -17.73
N THR A 174 -5.34 -17.53 -17.90
CA THR A 174 -4.22 -18.45 -18.11
C THR A 174 -3.45 -18.80 -16.83
N ASP A 175 -3.77 -18.19 -15.69
CA ASP A 175 -3.03 -18.40 -14.45
C ASP A 175 -3.29 -19.80 -13.88
N THR A 176 -2.23 -20.44 -13.37
CA THR A 176 -2.30 -21.80 -12.79
C THR A 176 -2.91 -21.82 -11.39
N LEU A 177 -3.03 -20.66 -10.74
CA LEU A 177 -3.50 -20.48 -9.36
C LEU A 177 -2.69 -21.28 -8.31
N GLU A 178 -1.42 -21.58 -8.60
CA GLU A 178 -0.57 -22.38 -7.72
C GLU A 178 -0.37 -21.73 -6.34
N HIS A 179 -0.31 -20.39 -6.28
CA HIS A 179 -0.15 -19.66 -5.03
C HIS A 179 -1.41 -19.74 -4.16
N HIS A 180 -2.61 -19.64 -4.74
CA HIS A 180 -3.87 -19.85 -4.01
C HIS A 180 -3.96 -21.26 -3.45
N LYS A 181 -3.57 -22.26 -4.26
CA LYS A 181 -3.49 -23.65 -3.80
C LYS A 181 -2.51 -23.80 -2.64
N ALA A 182 -1.31 -23.21 -2.74
CA ALA A 182 -0.31 -23.26 -1.68
C ALA A 182 -0.81 -22.59 -0.38
N ILE A 183 -1.51 -21.46 -0.49
CA ILE A 183 -2.13 -20.78 0.65
C ILE A 183 -3.13 -21.71 1.34
N HIS A 184 -4.08 -22.26 0.57
CA HIS A 184 -5.10 -23.19 1.05
C HIS A 184 -4.50 -24.42 1.72
N ASP A 185 -3.47 -25.02 1.12
CA ASP A 185 -2.84 -26.25 1.61
C ASP A 185 -1.87 -26.01 2.78
N SER A 186 -1.53 -24.75 3.09
CA SER A 186 -0.55 -24.41 4.14
C SER A 186 -1.07 -24.52 5.58
N GLY A 187 -2.38 -24.71 5.78
CA GLY A 187 -3.02 -24.73 7.09
C GLY A 187 -3.14 -23.36 7.78
N TRP A 188 -2.81 -22.27 7.09
CA TRP A 188 -3.09 -20.90 7.54
C TRP A 188 -4.54 -20.52 7.24
N ASN A 189 -5.19 -19.84 8.20
CA ASN A 189 -6.62 -19.53 8.13
C ASN A 189 -6.99 -18.32 7.25
N GLY A 190 -6.01 -17.67 6.63
CA GLY A 190 -6.26 -16.51 5.77
C GLY A 190 -7.01 -16.89 4.50
N ARG A 191 -8.10 -16.16 4.21
CA ARG A 191 -8.95 -16.42 3.06
C ARG A 191 -8.56 -15.54 1.88
N ILE A 192 -7.62 -16.03 1.07
CA ILE A 192 -7.20 -15.43 -0.20
C ILE A 192 -7.89 -16.17 -1.35
N ILE A 193 -8.73 -15.49 -2.13
CA ILE A 193 -9.51 -16.11 -3.21
C ILE A 193 -9.17 -15.49 -4.57
N PRO A 194 -9.18 -16.27 -5.66
CA PRO A 194 -8.96 -15.74 -6.99
C PRO A 194 -10.24 -15.15 -7.58
N THR A 195 -10.11 -14.20 -8.51
CA THR A 195 -11.21 -13.72 -9.36
C THR A 195 -10.83 -13.76 -10.83
N PHE A 196 -11.73 -14.27 -11.66
CA PHE A 196 -11.46 -14.53 -13.08
C PHE A 196 -11.48 -13.24 -13.91
N ARG A 197 -10.33 -12.88 -14.51
CA ARG A 197 -10.18 -11.76 -15.43
C ARG A 197 -9.80 -12.25 -16.84
N PRO A 198 -10.78 -12.34 -17.76
CA PRO A 198 -10.55 -12.87 -19.11
C PRO A 198 -10.09 -11.84 -20.16
N ASP A 199 -9.70 -10.62 -19.75
CA ASP A 199 -9.36 -9.53 -20.68
C ASP A 199 -8.39 -9.97 -21.80
N GLY A 200 -7.31 -10.67 -21.45
CA GLY A 200 -6.28 -11.11 -22.39
C GLY A 200 -6.67 -12.23 -23.35
N VAL A 201 -7.82 -12.90 -23.14
CA VAL A 201 -8.34 -13.95 -24.05
C VAL A 201 -9.61 -13.53 -24.79
N ILE A 202 -10.15 -12.35 -24.48
CA ILE A 202 -11.34 -11.79 -25.13
C ILE A 202 -10.98 -10.61 -26.03
N ASN A 203 -10.03 -9.76 -25.63
CA ASN A 203 -9.71 -8.55 -26.36
C ASN A 203 -8.66 -8.81 -27.46
N MET A 204 -9.12 -9.13 -28.67
CA MET A 204 -8.26 -9.39 -29.84
C MET A 204 -7.45 -8.15 -30.31
N ASP A 205 -7.83 -6.94 -29.88
CA ASP A 205 -7.14 -5.70 -30.24
C ASP A 205 -6.02 -5.34 -29.24
N THR A 206 -5.92 -6.06 -28.12
CA THR A 206 -4.79 -5.94 -27.18
C THR A 206 -3.69 -6.89 -27.62
N PRO A 207 -2.46 -6.41 -27.88
CA PRO A 207 -1.35 -7.26 -28.27
C PRO A 207 -0.98 -8.30 -27.20
#